data_AF-A0A7C3NZ46-F1
#
_entry.id   AF-A0A7C3NZ46-F1
#
_cell.length_a   1.000
_cell.length_b   1.000
_cell.length_c   1.000
_cell.angle_alpha   90.00
_cell.angle_beta   90.00
_cell.angle_gamma   90.00
#
_symmetry.space_group_name_H-M   'P 1'
#
loop_
_entity.id
_entity.type
_entity.pdbx_description
1 polymer ?
#
loop_
_entity_poly.entity_id
_entity_poly.type
_entity_poly.pdbx_seq_one_letter_code
_entity_poly.pdbx_strand_id
1 'polypeptide(L)'
;MNNLDLKLTGLTNEAGKKANAELSFESEAGEKLTHTAALQLAPLWAEGKIDLQNLKPAGLRPYYENALAAEIRDGLLDLSTQYSLENKGEQFQFKLTDLNAHLKKFRLELAGQPEPLWRIGSLAVKNSAVDLAQKRVTIGGLEIRDGSGYVQRAADGVINLTRLAKAQPEASAAPPAKPNGSVQWRVDARQIALDRFKIDFDDRATAAPSKINLSEIALRAENFSTAKNQRAKATLRARINKKGSVRLVGTAMIHPVTARFDVSAQDIELIPFQEYLTDKVNLLLTGGAIGTKGELVYETRGSGGQLDYRGSVQVGDFGAVEKSSAQELLQWKSLALDALQ
;
A
#
# COMPACT_ATOMS: atom_id res chain seq x y z
N MET A 1 -0.33 34.73 23.71
CA MET A 1 -0.90 33.63 22.91
C MET A 1 -1.75 34.26 21.82
N ASN A 2 -1.15 34.53 20.64
CA ASN A 2 -1.80 35.14 19.47
C ASN A 2 -1.51 34.27 18.23
N ASN A 3 -1.78 32.98 18.31
CA ASN A 3 -1.47 32.04 17.24
C ASN A 3 -2.71 31.57 16.47
N LEU A 4 -3.86 32.19 16.74
CA LEU A 4 -5.14 31.89 16.13
C LEU A 4 -5.81 33.22 15.77
N ASP A 5 -6.06 33.42 14.47
CA ASP A 5 -6.85 34.54 13.97
C ASP A 5 -8.12 33.98 13.33
N LEU A 6 -9.27 34.49 13.77
CA LEU A 6 -10.58 34.14 13.23
C LEU A 6 -11.30 35.43 12.85
N LYS A 7 -11.66 35.56 11.58
CA LYS A 7 -12.50 36.64 11.06
C LYS A 7 -13.77 36.06 10.50
N LEU A 8 -14.91 36.52 11.04
CA LEU A 8 -16.23 36.10 10.60
C LEU A 8 -17.06 37.33 10.25
N THR A 9 -17.56 37.39 9.02
CA THR A 9 -18.31 38.55 8.52
C THR A 9 -19.68 38.09 8.00
N GLY A 10 -20.74 38.76 8.44
CA GLY A 10 -22.10 38.52 7.94
C GLY A 10 -22.77 37.25 8.46
N LEU A 11 -22.36 36.71 9.63
CA LEU A 11 -23.04 35.58 10.24
C LEU A 11 -24.46 35.96 10.65
N THR A 12 -25.44 35.24 10.11
CA THR A 12 -26.86 35.37 10.43
C THR A 12 -27.55 34.01 10.29
N ASN A 13 -28.66 33.83 11.00
CA ASN A 13 -29.57 32.69 10.87
C ASN A 13 -30.70 32.93 9.86
N GLU A 14 -30.73 34.10 9.20
CA GLU A 14 -31.67 34.41 8.13
C GLU A 14 -31.47 33.46 6.94
N ALA A 15 -32.57 32.88 6.45
CA ALA A 15 -32.54 31.88 5.40
C ALA A 15 -31.90 32.43 4.11
N GLY A 16 -31.01 31.64 3.50
CA GLY A 16 -30.35 31.98 2.25
C GLY A 16 -29.22 33.02 2.35
N LYS A 17 -28.92 33.55 3.55
CA LYS A 17 -27.82 34.50 3.74
C LYS A 17 -26.50 33.77 3.98
N LYS A 18 -25.44 34.23 3.30
CA LYS A 18 -24.09 33.69 3.42
C LYS A 18 -23.21 34.58 4.28
N ALA A 19 -22.38 33.95 5.09
CA ALA A 19 -21.31 34.54 5.87
C ALA A 19 -19.96 34.08 5.33
N ASN A 20 -18.93 34.90 5.51
CA ASN A 20 -17.56 34.56 5.17
C ASN A 20 -16.76 34.32 6.45
N ALA A 21 -16.01 33.22 6.48
CA ALA A 21 -15.11 32.86 7.56
C ALA A 21 -13.68 32.73 7.02
N GLU A 22 -12.74 33.33 7.72
CA GLU A 22 -11.29 33.17 7.51
C GLU A 22 -10.68 32.77 8.85
N LEU A 23 -9.90 31.70 8.83
CA LEU A 23 -9.20 31.15 9.99
C LEU A 23 -7.74 30.95 9.61
N SER A 24 -6.82 31.48 10.41
CA SER A 24 -5.41 31.13 10.33
C SER A 24 -4.87 30.71 11.69
N PHE A 25 -4.03 29.69 11.68
CA PHE A 25 -3.36 29.17 12.86
C PHE A 25 -1.91 28.83 12.56
N GLU A 26 -1.00 29.19 13.46
CA GLU A 26 0.41 28.79 13.41
C GLU A 26 0.84 28.19 14.75
N SER A 27 1.16 26.90 14.79
CA SER A 27 1.64 26.28 16.01
C SER A 27 3.06 26.73 16.36
N GLU A 28 3.45 26.61 17.63
CA GLU A 28 4.83 26.83 18.06
C GLU A 28 5.82 25.88 17.37
N ALA A 29 5.33 24.74 16.88
CA ALA A 29 6.09 23.75 16.16
C ALA A 29 6.27 24.07 14.66
N GLY A 30 5.73 25.21 14.19
CA GLY A 30 5.85 25.72 12.81
C GLY A 30 4.78 25.17 11.83
N GLU A 31 3.71 24.58 12.36
CA GLU A 31 2.61 24.02 11.56
C GLU A 31 1.64 25.15 11.23
N LYS A 32 1.27 25.31 9.96
CA LYS A 32 0.39 26.40 9.52
C LYS A 32 -0.90 25.85 8.95
N LEU A 33 -2.02 26.37 9.39
CA LEU A 33 -3.35 26.09 8.85
C LEU A 33 -3.96 27.41 8.38
N THR A 34 -4.46 27.43 7.15
CA THR A 34 -5.36 28.48 6.68
C THR A 34 -6.64 27.84 6.17
N HIS A 35 -7.77 28.42 6.55
CA HIS A 35 -9.09 27.99 6.12
C HIS A 35 -9.91 29.21 5.72
N THR A 36 -10.48 29.17 4.52
CA THR A 36 -11.38 30.21 4.01
C THR A 36 -12.68 29.54 3.60
N ALA A 37 -13.81 30.11 3.98
CA ALA A 37 -15.12 29.52 3.70
C ALA A 37 -16.23 30.55 3.52
N ALA A 38 -17.18 30.21 2.66
CA ALA A 38 -18.51 30.77 2.66
C ALA A 38 -19.46 29.76 3.32
N LEU A 39 -20.31 30.22 4.25
CA LEU A 39 -21.22 29.36 4.99
C LEU A 39 -22.61 29.99 5.14
N GLN A 40 -23.63 29.14 5.22
CA GLN A 40 -25.03 29.50 5.41
C GLN A 40 -25.62 28.57 6.47
N LEU A 41 -26.37 29.12 7.44
CA LEU A 41 -26.92 28.34 8.54
C LEU A 41 -28.28 27.69 8.21
N ALA A 42 -29.08 28.32 7.34
CA ALA A 42 -30.44 27.86 7.01
C ALA A 42 -30.75 27.95 5.50
N PRO A 43 -30.87 26.82 4.77
CA PRO A 43 -30.39 25.49 5.15
C PRO A 43 -28.86 25.45 5.31
N LEU A 44 -28.34 24.47 6.04
CA LEU A 44 -26.91 24.32 6.28
C LEU A 44 -26.17 24.06 4.95
N TRP A 45 -25.27 24.97 4.61
CA TRP A 45 -24.40 24.88 3.44
C TRP A 45 -23.04 25.50 3.76
N ALA A 46 -21.97 24.93 3.26
CA ALA A 46 -20.64 25.54 3.34
C ALA A 46 -19.76 25.09 2.17
N GLU A 47 -18.96 26.02 1.66
CA GLU A 47 -17.86 25.73 0.75
C GLU A 47 -16.61 26.44 1.25
N GLY A 48 -15.48 25.78 1.14
CA GLY A 48 -14.24 26.38 1.60
C GLY A 48 -13.00 25.66 1.12
N LYS A 49 -11.87 26.28 1.41
CA LYS A 49 -10.53 25.77 1.13
C LYS A 49 -9.79 25.59 2.44
N ILE A 50 -9.08 24.48 2.55
CA ILE A 50 -8.18 24.18 3.65
C ILE A 50 -6.79 24.04 3.06
N ASP A 51 -5.82 24.78 3.59
CA ASP A 51 -4.41 24.59 3.34
C ASP A 51 -3.70 24.35 4.68
N LEU A 52 -2.91 23.29 4.73
CA LEU A 52 -2.15 22.84 5.88
C LEU A 52 -0.71 22.65 5.44
N GLN A 53 0.24 23.19 6.20
CA GLN A 53 1.66 23.11 5.92
C GLN A 53 2.42 22.58 7.12
N ASN A 54 3.37 21.70 6.84
CA ASN A 54 4.31 21.13 7.81
C ASN A 54 3.65 20.44 9.02
N LEU A 55 2.39 19.98 8.92
CA LEU A 55 1.74 19.24 9.99
C LEU A 55 2.60 18.04 10.39
N LYS A 56 2.86 17.86 11.69
CA LYS A 56 3.62 16.72 12.21
C LYS A 56 2.64 15.60 12.60
N PRO A 57 2.51 14.51 11.82
CA PRO A 57 1.48 13.50 12.09
C PRO A 57 1.69 12.75 13.40
N ALA A 58 2.92 12.75 13.96
CA ALA A 58 3.19 12.21 15.29
C ALA A 58 2.35 12.89 16.39
N GLY A 59 2.00 14.18 16.22
CA GLY A 59 1.12 14.91 17.14
C GLY A 59 -0.34 14.43 17.10
N LEU A 60 -0.74 13.67 16.06
CA LEU A 60 -2.08 13.12 15.92
C LEU A 60 -2.25 11.76 16.62
N ARG A 61 -1.27 11.34 17.42
CA ARG A 61 -1.32 10.07 18.17
C ARG A 61 -2.64 9.82 18.91
N PRO A 62 -3.25 10.80 19.62
CA PRO A 62 -4.52 10.58 20.32
C PRO A 62 -5.67 10.11 19.40
N TYR A 63 -5.59 10.40 18.10
CA TYR A 63 -6.62 10.05 17.13
C TYR A 63 -6.44 8.64 16.54
N TYR A 64 -5.23 8.08 16.56
CA TYR A 64 -4.96 6.76 15.96
C TYR A 64 -4.49 5.70 16.94
N GLU A 65 -4.04 6.06 18.15
CA GLU A 65 -3.41 5.10 19.06
C GLU A 65 -4.34 4.01 19.56
N ASN A 66 -5.65 4.23 19.57
CA ASN A 66 -6.63 3.19 19.92
C ASN A 66 -6.87 2.20 18.79
N ALA A 67 -6.61 2.58 17.54
CA ALA A 67 -6.83 1.76 16.35
C ALA A 67 -5.55 1.10 15.83
N LEU A 68 -4.39 1.74 15.99
CA LEU A 68 -3.11 1.29 15.45
C LEU A 68 -2.13 0.94 16.57
N ALA A 69 -1.46 -0.20 16.43
CA ALA A 69 -0.32 -0.59 17.26
C ALA A 69 0.99 0.04 16.79
N ALA A 70 1.03 0.49 15.54
CA ALA A 70 2.17 1.20 14.98
C ALA A 70 2.20 2.66 15.40
N GLU A 71 3.41 3.21 15.49
CA GLU A 71 3.67 4.57 15.93
C GLU A 71 4.33 5.38 14.82
N ILE A 72 3.73 6.53 14.49
CA ILE A 72 4.34 7.50 13.60
C ILE A 72 5.37 8.29 14.40
N ARG A 73 6.65 8.13 14.05
CA ARG A 73 7.77 8.84 14.70
C ARG A 73 8.08 10.16 14.03
N ASP A 74 8.12 10.14 12.70
CA ASP A 74 8.53 11.27 11.88
C ASP A 74 7.55 11.49 10.73
N GLY A 75 7.45 12.73 10.27
CA GLY A 75 6.69 13.10 9.08
C GLY A 75 6.37 14.58 9.03
N LEU A 76 6.30 15.14 7.83
CA LEU A 76 5.76 16.46 7.55
C LEU A 76 4.70 16.33 6.47
N LEU A 77 3.47 16.68 6.79
CA LEU A 77 2.32 16.63 5.90
C LEU A 77 1.95 18.05 5.46
N ASP A 78 2.03 18.28 4.14
CA ASP A 78 1.36 19.39 3.49
C ASP A 78 0.06 18.87 2.88
N LEU A 79 -1.04 19.60 3.02
CA LEU A 79 -2.35 19.24 2.49
C LEU A 79 -3.07 20.50 1.97
N SER A 80 -3.67 20.39 0.79
CA SER A 80 -4.57 21.42 0.25
C SER A 80 -5.81 20.72 -0.30
N THR A 81 -6.99 21.21 0.04
CA THR A 81 -8.25 20.68 -0.48
C THR A 81 -9.31 21.75 -0.47
N GLN A 82 -10.23 21.66 -1.41
CA GLN A 82 -11.52 22.32 -1.32
C GLN A 82 -12.54 21.34 -0.74
N TYR A 83 -13.55 21.85 -0.04
CA TYR A 83 -14.68 21.07 0.43
C TYR A 83 -16.00 21.75 0.09
N SER A 84 -17.04 20.94 -0.07
CA SER A 84 -18.44 21.38 -0.10
C SER A 84 -19.25 20.53 0.87
N LEU A 85 -20.15 21.20 1.58
CA LEU A 85 -21.10 20.64 2.52
C LEU A 85 -22.47 21.20 2.15
N GLU A 86 -23.44 20.32 1.94
CA GLU A 86 -24.82 20.71 1.70
C GLU A 86 -25.76 19.76 2.41
N ASN A 87 -26.67 20.31 3.23
CA ASN A 87 -27.74 19.54 3.84
C ASN A 87 -28.96 19.53 2.91
N LYS A 88 -29.28 18.36 2.32
CA LYS A 88 -30.47 18.13 1.49
C LYS A 88 -31.56 17.35 2.23
N GLY A 89 -31.83 17.71 3.48
CA GLY A 89 -32.83 17.05 4.31
C GLY A 89 -32.34 15.71 4.85
N GLU A 90 -32.65 14.60 4.16
CA GLU A 90 -32.32 13.24 4.63
C GLU A 90 -30.87 12.80 4.35
N GLN A 91 -30.13 13.54 3.52
CA GLN A 91 -28.74 13.22 3.18
C GLN A 91 -27.83 14.43 3.29
N PHE A 92 -26.75 14.26 4.05
CA PHE A 92 -25.61 15.17 4.05
C PHE A 92 -24.72 14.88 2.85
N GLN A 93 -24.56 15.88 1.98
CA GLN A 93 -23.60 15.80 0.88
C GLN A 93 -22.32 16.48 1.32
N PHE A 94 -21.27 15.67 1.50
CA PHE A 94 -19.93 16.15 1.78
C PHE A 94 -18.99 15.70 0.67
N LYS A 95 -18.24 16.64 0.10
CA LYS A 95 -17.25 16.36 -0.93
C LYS A 95 -15.94 17.07 -0.62
N LEU A 96 -14.84 16.40 -0.94
CA LEU A 96 -13.52 17.00 -1.07
C LEU A 96 -13.15 17.01 -2.55
N THR A 97 -12.61 18.13 -3.04
CA THR A 97 -12.13 18.29 -4.41
C THR A 97 -10.76 18.95 -4.40
N ASP A 98 -10.01 18.75 -5.49
CA ASP A 98 -8.64 19.26 -5.65
C ASP A 98 -7.74 18.92 -4.44
N LEU A 99 -7.96 17.73 -3.87
CA LEU A 99 -7.19 17.23 -2.74
C LEU A 99 -5.79 16.88 -3.21
N ASN A 100 -4.82 17.60 -2.67
CA ASN A 100 -3.40 17.38 -2.84
C ASN A 100 -2.78 17.19 -1.46
N ALA A 101 -1.97 16.16 -1.30
CA ALA A 101 -1.26 15.89 -0.05
C ALA A 101 0.18 15.47 -0.34
N HIS A 102 1.14 15.95 0.45
CA HIS A 102 2.54 15.57 0.36
C HIS A 102 3.09 15.25 1.74
N LEU A 103 3.35 13.98 1.98
CA LEU A 103 4.00 13.49 3.19
C LEU A 103 5.50 13.28 2.92
N LYS A 104 6.34 13.94 3.72
CA LYS A 104 7.81 13.92 3.61
C LYS A 104 8.43 13.28 4.85
N LYS A 105 9.56 12.58 4.65
CA LYS A 105 10.40 12.01 5.74
C LYS A 105 9.58 11.20 6.75
N PHE A 106 8.67 10.38 6.27
CA PHE A 106 7.77 9.61 7.12
C PHE A 106 8.48 8.38 7.70
N ARG A 107 8.24 8.11 8.98
CA ARG A 107 8.73 6.93 9.68
C ARG A 107 7.60 6.31 10.50
N LEU A 108 7.26 5.06 10.18
CA LEU A 108 6.33 4.24 10.94
C LEU A 108 7.08 3.10 11.61
N GLU A 109 6.89 2.97 12.92
CA GLU A 109 7.48 1.91 13.73
C GLU A 109 6.42 0.96 14.25
N LEU A 110 6.81 -0.29 14.44
CA LEU A 110 6.01 -1.30 15.11
C LEU A 110 6.83 -1.86 16.26
N ALA A 111 6.26 -1.90 17.47
CA ALA A 111 6.97 -2.37 18.66
C ALA A 111 7.51 -3.80 18.48
N GLY A 112 8.72 -4.04 18.99
CA GLY A 112 9.39 -5.34 18.92
C GLY A 112 9.94 -5.71 17.55
N GLN A 113 10.01 -4.78 16.59
CA GLN A 113 10.70 -4.98 15.32
C GLN A 113 12.09 -4.32 15.35
N PRO A 114 13.12 -4.96 14.75
CA PRO A 114 14.49 -4.44 14.76
C PRO A 114 14.68 -3.22 13.85
N GLU A 115 13.77 -3.04 12.89
CA GLU A 115 13.77 -1.94 11.92
C GLU A 115 12.38 -1.28 11.91
N PRO A 116 12.29 0.01 11.58
CA PRO A 116 11.03 0.64 11.25
C PRO A 116 10.29 -0.13 10.16
N LEU A 117 8.98 -0.23 10.34
CA LEU A 117 8.13 -0.95 9.41
C LEU A 117 8.14 -0.26 8.04
N TRP A 118 8.10 1.07 8.04
CA TRP A 118 8.19 1.89 6.84
C TRP A 118 9.01 3.14 7.10
N ARG A 119 9.95 3.43 6.19
CA ARG A 119 10.49 4.78 5.98
C ARG A 119 10.10 5.21 4.57
N ILE A 120 9.60 6.43 4.41
CA ILE A 120 9.20 6.97 3.11
C ILE A 120 9.75 8.39 2.98
N GLY A 121 10.62 8.61 1.99
CA GLY A 121 11.15 9.94 1.70
C GLY A 121 10.08 10.91 1.23
N SER A 122 9.21 10.45 0.30
CA SER A 122 8.12 11.24 -0.28
C SER A 122 6.94 10.37 -0.66
N LEU A 123 5.74 10.72 -0.17
CA LEU A 123 4.45 10.20 -0.64
C LEU A 123 3.57 11.39 -1.04
N ALA A 124 3.16 11.44 -2.30
CA ALA A 124 2.30 12.50 -2.82
C ALA A 124 1.01 11.94 -3.40
N VAL A 125 -0.11 12.57 -3.05
CA VAL A 125 -1.43 12.36 -3.63
C VAL A 125 -1.80 13.65 -4.36
N LYS A 126 -2.19 13.53 -5.64
CA LYS A 126 -2.45 14.68 -6.52
C LYS A 126 -3.85 14.62 -7.09
N ASN A 127 -4.49 15.78 -7.23
CA ASN A 127 -5.78 15.97 -7.92
C ASN A 127 -6.81 14.90 -7.52
N SER A 128 -7.03 14.75 -6.22
CA SER A 128 -7.92 13.72 -5.68
C SER A 128 -9.25 14.31 -5.23
N ALA A 129 -10.26 13.46 -5.14
CA ALA A 129 -11.59 13.82 -4.70
C ALA A 129 -12.20 12.71 -3.84
N VAL A 130 -13.04 13.10 -2.89
CA VAL A 130 -13.82 12.20 -2.04
C VAL A 130 -15.28 12.65 -2.11
N ASP A 131 -16.18 11.72 -2.44
CA ASP A 131 -17.62 11.94 -2.40
C ASP A 131 -18.22 10.96 -1.39
N LEU A 132 -18.62 11.47 -0.22
CA LEU A 132 -19.13 10.65 0.87
C LEU A 132 -20.48 10.02 0.55
N ALA A 133 -21.35 10.77 -0.14
CA ALA A 133 -22.68 10.29 -0.53
C ALA A 133 -22.58 9.14 -1.55
N GLN A 134 -21.66 9.26 -2.50
CA GLN A 134 -21.37 8.20 -3.49
C GLN A 134 -20.42 7.12 -2.98
N LYS A 135 -19.86 7.29 -1.77
CA LYS A 135 -18.77 6.46 -1.23
C LYS A 135 -17.67 6.24 -2.27
N ARG A 136 -17.23 7.33 -2.90
CA ARG A 136 -16.22 7.30 -3.98
C ARG A 136 -14.98 8.07 -3.58
N VAL A 137 -13.83 7.49 -3.87
CA VAL A 137 -12.53 8.15 -3.82
C VAL A 137 -11.94 8.10 -5.22
N THR A 138 -11.55 9.25 -5.76
CA THR A 138 -10.85 9.35 -7.04
C THR A 138 -9.48 9.96 -6.79
N ILE A 139 -8.44 9.30 -7.29
CA ILE A 139 -7.04 9.69 -7.13
C ILE A 139 -6.46 10.01 -8.51
N GLY A 140 -6.11 11.26 -8.75
CA GLY A 140 -5.47 11.66 -9.99
C GLY A 140 -4.06 11.06 -10.13
N GLY A 141 -3.26 11.13 -9.07
CA GLY A 141 -1.94 10.50 -9.01
C GLY A 141 -1.52 10.15 -7.59
N LEU A 142 -0.95 8.96 -7.40
CA LEU A 142 -0.28 8.52 -6.18
C LEU A 142 1.19 8.25 -6.51
N GLU A 143 2.11 8.95 -5.85
CA GLU A 143 3.55 8.85 -6.08
C GLU A 143 4.28 8.57 -4.76
N ILE A 144 4.99 7.44 -4.68
CA ILE A 144 5.82 7.06 -3.53
C ILE A 144 7.28 6.95 -4.00
N ARG A 145 8.20 7.63 -3.32
CA ARG A 145 9.62 7.60 -3.66
C ARG A 145 10.48 7.43 -2.42
N ASP A 146 11.61 6.76 -2.61
CA ASP A 146 12.66 6.60 -1.61
C ASP A 146 12.12 5.95 -0.34
N GLY A 147 11.50 4.78 -0.51
CA GLY A 147 10.93 4.05 0.60
C GLY A 147 11.68 2.77 0.94
N SER A 148 11.63 2.38 2.21
CA SER A 148 12.14 1.11 2.69
C SER A 148 11.15 0.51 3.68
N GLY A 149 10.95 -0.81 3.64
CA GLY A 149 10.13 -1.50 4.63
C GLY A 149 10.75 -2.79 5.12
N TYR A 150 10.30 -3.21 6.30
CA TYR A 150 10.69 -4.46 6.92
C TYR A 150 9.47 -5.37 7.08
N VAL A 151 9.50 -6.51 6.41
CA VAL A 151 8.44 -7.51 6.48
C VAL A 151 9.02 -8.75 7.13
N GLN A 152 8.40 -9.19 8.22
CA GLN A 152 8.82 -10.38 8.94
C GLN A 152 7.67 -11.38 8.98
N ARG A 153 7.96 -12.63 8.66
CA ARG A 153 7.10 -13.77 8.97
C ARG A 153 7.68 -14.48 10.19
N ALA A 154 6.94 -14.46 11.29
CA ALA A 154 7.37 -15.07 12.55
C ALA A 154 7.30 -16.60 12.50
N ALA A 155 7.84 -17.29 13.51
CA ALA A 155 7.91 -18.75 13.55
C ALA A 155 6.52 -19.44 13.52
N ASP A 156 5.48 -18.75 13.98
CA ASP A 156 4.08 -19.17 13.90
C ASP A 156 3.45 -18.92 12.51
N GLY A 157 4.22 -18.39 11.56
CA GLY A 157 3.80 -18.04 10.21
C GLY A 157 3.09 -16.69 10.09
N VAL A 158 2.91 -15.94 11.19
CA VAL A 158 2.22 -14.64 11.18
C VAL A 158 3.14 -13.54 10.65
N ILE A 159 2.62 -12.73 9.73
CA ILE A 159 3.35 -11.60 9.16
C ILE A 159 3.18 -10.37 10.07
N ASN A 160 4.27 -9.64 10.35
CA ASN A 160 4.25 -8.46 11.21
C ASN A 160 3.23 -7.37 10.78
N LEU A 161 2.94 -7.25 9.48
CA LEU A 161 1.94 -6.33 8.92
C LEU A 161 0.50 -6.59 9.41
N THR A 162 0.16 -7.81 9.84
CA THR A 162 -1.19 -8.11 10.37
C THR A 162 -1.40 -7.51 11.77
N ARG A 163 -0.32 -7.18 12.47
CA ARG A 163 -0.34 -6.59 13.82
C ARG A 163 -0.43 -5.06 13.82
N LEU A 164 -0.63 -4.45 12.66
CA LEU A 164 -0.74 -3.00 12.51
C LEU A 164 -1.98 -2.42 13.19
N ALA A 165 -3.12 -3.08 12.99
CA ALA A 165 -4.36 -2.73 13.67
C ALA A 165 -4.41 -3.39 15.04
N LYS A 166 -4.84 -2.65 16.06
CA LYS A 166 -5.19 -3.24 17.35
C LYS A 166 -6.50 -4.02 17.16
N ALA A 167 -6.54 -5.24 17.69
CA ALA A 167 -7.80 -5.94 17.80
C ALA A 167 -8.75 -5.09 18.66
N GLN A 168 -9.86 -4.67 18.09
CA GLN A 168 -10.92 -4.04 18.87
C GLN A 168 -11.48 -5.14 19.79
N PRO A 169 -11.58 -4.93 21.11
CA PRO A 169 -12.17 -5.93 22.00
C PRO A 169 -13.55 -6.28 21.44
N GLU A 170 -13.79 -7.57 21.19
CA GLU A 170 -15.10 -8.05 20.75
C GLU A 170 -16.13 -7.55 21.77
N ALA A 171 -16.93 -6.57 21.37
CA ALA A 171 -18.19 -6.33 22.03
C ALA A 171 -18.99 -7.63 21.84
N SER A 172 -19.24 -8.33 22.95
CA SER A 172 -20.06 -9.53 23.11
C SER A 172 -20.85 -9.90 21.85
N ALA A 173 -20.48 -11.04 21.26
CA ALA A 173 -21.05 -11.66 20.06
C ALA A 173 -22.54 -11.31 19.83
N ALA A 174 -22.79 -10.28 19.02
CA ALA A 174 -24.04 -10.18 18.29
C ALA A 174 -23.95 -11.16 17.11
N PRO A 175 -25.02 -11.92 16.80
CA PRO A 175 -25.01 -12.87 15.70
C PRO A 175 -24.59 -12.19 14.39
N PRO A 176 -23.85 -12.88 13.50
CA PRO A 176 -23.34 -12.28 12.28
C PRO A 176 -24.51 -11.73 11.49
N ALA A 177 -24.61 -10.41 11.43
CA ALA A 177 -25.53 -9.75 10.52
C ALA A 177 -25.16 -10.25 9.12
N LYS A 178 -26.13 -10.82 8.40
CA LYS A 178 -26.02 -11.07 6.95
C LYS A 178 -25.37 -9.83 6.32
N PRO A 179 -24.46 -9.97 5.35
CA PRO A 179 -23.94 -8.81 4.64
C PRO A 179 -25.10 -8.14 3.91
N ASN A 180 -25.80 -7.25 4.62
CA ASN A 180 -26.67 -6.26 4.02
C ASN A 180 -25.79 -5.55 3.00
N GLY A 181 -26.29 -5.37 1.78
CA GLY A 181 -25.62 -4.76 0.64
C GLY A 181 -25.22 -3.30 0.89
N SER A 182 -24.38 -3.09 1.89
CA SER A 182 -23.74 -1.84 2.22
C SER A 182 -22.91 -1.50 1.00
N VAL A 183 -23.27 -0.37 0.37
CA VAL A 183 -22.50 0.19 -0.73
C VAL A 183 -21.05 0.28 -0.26
N GLN A 184 -20.18 -0.53 -0.87
CA GLN A 184 -18.76 -0.54 -0.57
C GLN A 184 -18.10 0.69 -1.20
N TRP A 185 -17.05 1.18 -0.55
CA TRP A 185 -16.30 2.30 -1.11
C TRP A 185 -15.70 1.92 -2.47
N ARG A 186 -15.94 2.77 -3.47
CA ARG A 186 -15.27 2.70 -4.76
C ARG A 186 -14.03 3.56 -4.73
N VAL A 187 -12.88 2.99 -5.08
CA VAL A 187 -11.61 3.71 -5.20
C VAL A 187 -11.14 3.59 -6.64
N ASP A 188 -10.93 4.73 -7.29
CA ASP A 188 -10.37 4.83 -8.64
C ASP A 188 -9.05 5.61 -8.56
N ALA A 189 -7.98 5.11 -9.16
CA ALA A 189 -6.70 5.80 -9.24
C ALA A 189 -6.20 5.80 -10.69
N ARG A 190 -6.03 7.00 -11.26
CA ARG A 190 -5.60 7.15 -12.66
C ARG A 190 -4.14 6.73 -12.85
N GLN A 191 -3.26 7.15 -11.94
CA GLN A 191 -1.85 6.79 -11.95
C GLN A 191 -1.36 6.45 -10.55
N ILE A 192 -0.62 5.35 -10.44
CA ILE A 192 0.12 4.95 -9.24
C ILE A 192 1.56 4.73 -9.66
N ALA A 193 2.50 5.37 -8.98
CA ALA A 193 3.93 5.20 -9.17
C ALA A 193 4.61 4.98 -7.82
N LEU A 194 5.42 3.94 -7.74
CA LEU A 194 6.34 3.70 -6.65
C LEU A 194 7.73 3.52 -7.25
N ASP A 195 8.73 4.20 -6.72
CA ASP A 195 10.07 4.23 -7.28
C ASP A 195 11.16 4.24 -6.19
N ARG A 196 12.29 3.57 -6.49
CA ARG A 196 13.43 3.41 -5.58
C ARG A 196 13.04 2.84 -4.22
N PHE A 197 12.15 1.85 -4.21
CA PHE A 197 11.66 1.24 -2.99
C PHE A 197 12.47 -0.02 -2.64
N LYS A 198 12.58 -0.32 -1.35
CA LYS A 198 13.31 -1.48 -0.82
C LYS A 198 12.46 -2.23 0.19
N ILE A 199 12.55 -3.55 0.22
CA ILE A 199 11.90 -4.38 1.23
C ILE A 199 12.91 -5.40 1.73
N ASP A 200 13.13 -5.43 3.03
CA ASP A 200 13.82 -6.51 3.71
C ASP A 200 12.79 -7.51 4.22
N PHE A 201 12.81 -8.72 3.67
CA PHE A 201 11.93 -9.82 4.08
C PHE A 201 12.71 -10.82 4.93
N ASP A 202 12.26 -11.03 6.16
CA ASP A 202 12.83 -11.96 7.15
C ASP A 202 11.80 -13.05 7.46
N ASP A 203 11.94 -14.23 6.85
CA ASP A 203 11.11 -15.40 7.14
C ASP A 203 11.77 -16.26 8.22
N ARG A 204 11.10 -16.38 9.35
CA ARG A 204 11.51 -17.19 10.50
C ARG A 204 10.62 -18.42 10.72
N ALA A 205 9.67 -18.67 9.82
CA ALA A 205 8.81 -19.84 9.85
C ALA A 205 9.44 -21.07 9.19
N THR A 206 10.55 -20.90 8.49
CA THR A 206 11.35 -21.98 7.91
C THR A 206 12.31 -22.58 8.95
N ALA A 207 12.86 -23.77 8.67
CA ALA A 207 13.75 -24.48 9.60
C ALA A 207 14.96 -23.65 10.06
N ALA A 208 15.54 -22.84 9.17
CA ALA A 208 16.43 -21.75 9.51
C ALA A 208 15.90 -20.42 8.95
N PRO A 209 16.18 -19.26 9.59
CA PRO A 209 15.72 -17.96 9.08
C PRO A 209 16.24 -17.66 7.67
N SER A 210 15.33 -17.33 6.74
CA SER A 210 15.65 -16.93 5.37
C SER A 210 15.45 -15.42 5.20
N LYS A 211 16.47 -14.75 4.67
CA LYS A 211 16.42 -13.31 4.39
C LYS A 211 16.44 -13.07 2.88
N ILE A 212 15.45 -12.33 2.41
CA ILE A 212 15.34 -11.91 1.01
C ILE A 212 15.34 -10.39 0.99
N ASN A 213 16.29 -9.80 0.26
CA ASN A 213 16.29 -8.36 0.00
C ASN A 213 15.64 -8.10 -1.36
N LEU A 214 14.65 -7.21 -1.39
CA LEU A 214 14.11 -6.65 -2.61
C LEU A 214 14.58 -5.20 -2.69
N SER A 215 15.20 -4.82 -3.80
CA SER A 215 15.69 -3.47 -4.02
C SER A 215 15.35 -2.96 -5.41
N GLU A 216 15.51 -1.65 -5.61
CA GLU A 216 15.15 -0.98 -6.87
C GLU A 216 13.70 -1.31 -7.31
N ILE A 217 12.81 -1.49 -6.34
CA ILE A 217 11.42 -1.80 -6.62
C ILE A 217 10.82 -0.56 -7.25
N ALA A 218 10.30 -0.74 -8.47
CA ALA A 218 9.59 0.26 -9.22
C ALA A 218 8.27 -0.34 -9.74
N LEU A 219 7.15 0.27 -9.34
CA LEU A 219 5.81 -0.09 -9.79
C LEU A 219 5.20 1.11 -10.51
N ARG A 220 4.61 0.86 -11.68
CA ARG A 220 3.69 1.79 -12.34
C ARG A 220 2.38 1.07 -12.59
N ALA A 221 1.28 1.68 -12.19
CA ALA A 221 -0.05 1.20 -12.53
C ALA A 221 -0.94 2.34 -13.05
N GLU A 222 -1.80 2.01 -14.00
CA GLU A 222 -2.72 2.96 -14.64
C GLU A 222 -4.15 2.43 -14.58
N ASN A 223 -5.08 3.34 -14.32
CA ASN A 223 -6.52 3.06 -14.29
C ASN A 223 -6.89 1.94 -13.30
N PHE A 224 -6.31 1.98 -12.10
CA PHE A 224 -6.72 1.12 -11.00
C PHE A 224 -8.15 1.47 -10.56
N SER A 225 -8.96 0.45 -10.30
CA SER A 225 -10.30 0.65 -9.75
C SER A 225 -10.76 -0.57 -8.96
N THR A 226 -11.50 -0.32 -7.86
CA THR A 226 -12.21 -1.37 -7.12
C THR A 226 -13.55 -1.74 -7.74
N ALA A 227 -13.97 -1.06 -8.82
CA ALA A 227 -15.20 -1.39 -9.50
C ALA A 227 -15.10 -2.70 -10.29
N LYS A 228 -16.25 -3.34 -10.48
CA LYS A 228 -16.36 -4.60 -11.19
C LYS A 228 -15.82 -4.50 -12.61
N ASN A 229 -15.07 -5.52 -13.02
CA ASN A 229 -14.53 -5.69 -14.37
C ASN A 229 -13.66 -4.51 -14.86
N GLN A 230 -13.05 -3.76 -13.93
CA GLN A 230 -12.10 -2.71 -14.28
C GLN A 230 -10.67 -3.26 -14.28
N ARG A 231 -9.98 -3.06 -15.39
CA ARG A 231 -8.63 -3.59 -15.63
C ARG A 231 -7.59 -2.49 -15.52
N ALA A 232 -6.69 -2.64 -14.54
CA ALA A 232 -5.50 -1.83 -14.39
C ALA A 232 -4.39 -2.37 -15.28
N LYS A 233 -3.61 -1.49 -15.91
CA LYS A 233 -2.30 -1.85 -16.48
C LYS A 233 -1.25 -1.72 -15.39
N ALA A 234 -0.30 -2.65 -15.34
CA ALA A 234 0.76 -2.61 -14.33
C ALA A 234 2.11 -3.06 -14.91
N THR A 235 3.17 -2.40 -14.46
CA THR A 235 4.58 -2.77 -14.66
C THR A 235 5.25 -2.79 -13.30
N LEU A 236 5.80 -3.93 -12.91
CA LEU A 236 6.65 -4.08 -11.72
C LEU A 236 8.06 -4.43 -12.17
N ARG A 237 9.07 -3.81 -11.56
CA ARG A 237 10.47 -4.22 -11.64
C ARG A 237 11.06 -4.25 -10.25
N ALA A 238 11.95 -5.20 -9.99
CA ALA A 238 12.72 -5.26 -8.76
C ALA A 238 14.01 -6.05 -8.97
N ARG A 239 14.98 -5.81 -8.09
CA ARG A 239 16.16 -6.64 -7.90
C ARG A 239 15.91 -7.54 -6.70
N ILE A 240 16.31 -8.81 -6.81
CA ILE A 240 16.21 -9.80 -5.74
C ILE A 240 17.62 -10.14 -5.28
N ASN A 241 17.88 -9.93 -3.99
CA ASN A 241 19.20 -10.01 -3.38
C ASN A 241 20.22 -9.16 -4.15
N LYS A 242 21.37 -9.73 -4.53
CA LYS A 242 22.45 -8.96 -5.18
C LYS A 242 22.41 -9.01 -6.71
N LYS A 243 21.99 -10.13 -7.29
CA LYS A 243 22.11 -10.38 -8.74
C LYS A 243 20.78 -10.53 -9.47
N GLY A 244 19.76 -11.02 -8.78
CA GLY A 244 18.48 -11.34 -9.39
C GLY A 244 17.77 -10.10 -9.91
N SER A 245 17.06 -10.25 -11.02
CA SER A 245 16.15 -9.24 -11.55
C SER A 245 14.81 -9.87 -11.90
N VAL A 246 13.73 -9.13 -11.67
CA VAL A 246 12.38 -9.52 -12.08
C VAL A 246 11.69 -8.33 -12.71
N ARG A 247 10.91 -8.61 -13.76
CA ARG A 247 10.02 -7.67 -14.41
C ARG A 247 8.71 -8.37 -14.73
N LEU A 248 7.61 -7.73 -14.33
CA LEU A 248 6.24 -8.13 -14.64
C LEU A 248 5.59 -7.01 -15.43
N VAL A 249 4.96 -7.32 -16.58
CA VAL A 249 4.18 -6.36 -17.34
C VAL A 249 2.88 -6.97 -17.80
N GLY A 250 1.78 -6.28 -17.55
CA GLY A 250 0.48 -6.80 -17.94
C GLY A 250 -0.66 -6.08 -17.26
N THR A 251 -1.66 -6.84 -16.86
CA THR A 251 -2.91 -6.29 -16.36
C THR A 251 -3.46 -7.06 -15.18
N ALA A 252 -4.19 -6.37 -14.31
CA ALA A 252 -4.86 -6.96 -13.17
C ALA A 252 -6.24 -6.35 -12.95
N MET A 253 -7.14 -7.13 -12.36
CA MET A 253 -8.45 -6.73 -11.84
C MET A 253 -8.54 -7.20 -10.40
N ILE A 254 -9.29 -6.50 -9.56
CA ILE A 254 -9.52 -6.89 -8.15
C ILE A 254 -10.97 -7.31 -7.87
N HIS A 255 -11.87 -7.15 -8.83
CA HIS A 255 -13.26 -7.60 -8.71
C HIS A 255 -13.82 -8.12 -10.06
N PRO A 256 -13.74 -9.44 -10.35
CA PRO A 256 -13.04 -10.47 -9.57
C PRO A 256 -11.51 -10.30 -9.64
N VAL A 257 -10.78 -10.99 -8.76
CA VAL A 257 -9.30 -10.94 -8.78
C VAL A 257 -8.81 -11.77 -9.97
N THR A 258 -8.16 -11.10 -10.91
CA THR A 258 -7.51 -11.74 -12.06
C THR A 258 -6.21 -11.02 -12.36
N ALA A 259 -5.20 -11.74 -12.83
CA ALA A 259 -3.94 -11.15 -13.27
C ALA A 259 -3.45 -11.86 -14.52
N ARG A 260 -2.89 -11.09 -15.47
CA ARG A 260 -2.18 -11.61 -16.63
C ARG A 260 -0.92 -10.80 -16.82
N PHE A 261 0.23 -11.42 -16.67
CA PHE A 261 1.53 -10.75 -16.70
C PHE A 261 2.53 -11.52 -17.56
N ASP A 262 3.19 -10.80 -18.46
CA ASP A 262 4.48 -11.22 -18.99
C ASP A 262 5.51 -11.13 -17.87
N VAL A 263 6.12 -12.26 -17.56
CA VAL A 263 7.15 -12.43 -16.54
C VAL A 263 8.49 -12.58 -17.23
N SER A 264 9.47 -11.82 -16.78
CA SER A 264 10.88 -12.08 -17.06
C SER A 264 11.68 -11.98 -15.78
N ALA A 265 12.33 -13.07 -15.39
CA ALA A 265 13.30 -13.07 -14.29
C ALA A 265 14.63 -13.64 -14.77
N GLN A 266 15.72 -13.13 -14.23
CA GLN A 266 17.08 -13.54 -14.57
C GLN A 266 17.94 -13.55 -13.32
N ASP A 267 18.90 -14.47 -13.27
CA ASP A 267 19.91 -14.58 -12.23
C ASP A 267 19.36 -14.66 -10.80
N ILE A 268 18.19 -15.29 -10.62
CA ILE A 268 17.62 -15.52 -9.29
C ILE A 268 18.40 -16.65 -8.61
N GLU A 269 19.32 -16.29 -7.71
CA GLU A 269 20.14 -17.26 -6.97
C GLU A 269 19.26 -18.20 -6.14
N LEU A 270 19.53 -19.49 -6.21
CA LEU A 270 18.72 -20.54 -5.57
C LEU A 270 19.02 -20.74 -4.08
N ILE A 271 20.26 -20.55 -3.68
CA ILE A 271 20.73 -20.81 -2.30
C ILE A 271 19.88 -20.11 -1.24
N PRO A 272 19.50 -18.81 -1.37
CA PRO A 272 18.65 -18.14 -0.38
C PRO A 272 17.28 -18.80 -0.15
N PHE A 273 16.83 -19.65 -1.08
CA PHE A 273 15.55 -20.34 -1.03
C PHE A 273 15.66 -21.81 -0.57
N GLN A 274 16.85 -22.28 -0.18
CA GLN A 274 17.08 -23.65 0.31
C GLN A 274 16.06 -24.07 1.38
N GLU A 275 15.79 -23.17 2.32
CA GLU A 275 14.94 -23.48 3.48
C GLU A 275 13.47 -23.75 3.13
N TYR A 276 13.04 -23.38 1.91
CA TYR A 276 11.70 -23.72 1.40
C TYR A 276 11.63 -25.11 0.75
N LEU A 277 12.78 -25.76 0.56
CA LEU A 277 12.92 -27.09 -0.05
C LEU A 277 13.28 -28.17 0.98
N THR A 278 13.87 -27.79 2.12
CA THR A 278 14.43 -28.69 3.13
C THR A 278 13.49 -29.80 3.59
N ASP A 279 12.18 -29.54 3.69
CA ASP A 279 11.19 -30.53 4.15
C ASP A 279 10.54 -31.32 3.01
N LYS A 280 10.84 -30.96 1.76
CA LYS A 280 10.24 -31.56 0.54
C LYS A 280 11.21 -32.50 -0.16
N VAL A 281 12.51 -32.26 -0.03
CA VAL A 281 13.58 -32.99 -0.72
C VAL A 281 14.80 -33.14 0.18
N ASN A 282 15.48 -34.30 0.09
CA ASN A 282 16.69 -34.58 0.87
C ASN A 282 17.96 -34.06 0.18
N LEU A 283 17.98 -32.78 -0.21
CA LEU A 283 19.09 -32.15 -0.93
C LEU A 283 19.48 -30.81 -0.31
N LEU A 284 20.77 -30.50 -0.38
CA LEU A 284 21.34 -29.18 -0.08
C LEU A 284 21.89 -28.56 -1.36
N LEU A 285 21.43 -27.36 -1.69
CA LEU A 285 21.89 -26.57 -2.82
C LEU A 285 23.30 -26.03 -2.53
N THR A 286 24.24 -26.30 -3.43
CA THR A 286 25.59 -25.73 -3.41
C THR A 286 25.76 -24.62 -4.44
N GLY A 287 24.83 -24.50 -5.39
CA GLY A 287 24.83 -23.47 -6.42
C GLY A 287 23.56 -23.49 -7.27
N GLY A 288 23.37 -22.42 -8.03
CA GLY A 288 22.34 -22.36 -9.06
C GLY A 288 21.68 -21.00 -9.17
N ALA A 289 21.33 -20.62 -10.39
CA ALA A 289 20.53 -19.43 -10.68
C ALA A 289 19.40 -19.77 -11.65
N ILE A 290 18.21 -19.25 -11.37
CA ILE A 290 17.02 -19.40 -12.22
C ILE A 290 16.85 -18.17 -13.11
N GLY A 291 16.59 -18.43 -14.39
CA GLY A 291 15.99 -17.50 -15.34
C GLY A 291 14.64 -18.03 -15.81
N THR A 292 13.70 -17.13 -16.10
CA THR A 292 12.38 -17.50 -16.61
C THR A 292 11.84 -16.42 -17.53
N LYS A 293 11.15 -16.83 -18.60
CA LYS A 293 10.40 -15.91 -19.45
C LYS A 293 9.10 -16.58 -19.88
N GLY A 294 7.97 -15.95 -19.59
CA GLY A 294 6.67 -16.54 -19.86
C GLY A 294 5.50 -15.64 -19.51
N GLU A 295 4.31 -16.19 -19.64
CA GLU A 295 3.05 -15.56 -19.25
C GLU A 295 2.52 -16.23 -17.99
N LEU A 296 2.19 -15.43 -16.98
CA LEU A 296 1.51 -15.83 -15.76
C LEU A 296 0.05 -15.38 -15.85
N VAL A 297 -0.89 -16.31 -15.67
CA VAL A 297 -2.31 -16.04 -15.57
C VAL A 297 -2.81 -16.51 -14.21
N TYR A 298 -3.49 -15.63 -13.49
CA TYR A 298 -4.18 -15.95 -12.25
C TYR A 298 -5.66 -15.59 -12.37
N GLU A 299 -6.52 -16.51 -11.95
CA GLU A 299 -7.96 -16.30 -11.91
C GLU A 299 -8.55 -16.87 -10.62
N THR A 300 -9.40 -16.09 -9.94
CA THR A 300 -10.22 -16.63 -8.86
C THR A 300 -11.30 -17.56 -9.43
N ARG A 301 -11.40 -18.79 -8.89
CA ARG A 301 -12.44 -19.78 -9.20
C ARG A 301 -13.09 -20.27 -7.91
N GLY A 302 -14.33 -19.85 -7.66
CA GLY A 302 -15.04 -20.20 -6.42
C GLY A 302 -14.31 -19.67 -5.17
N SER A 303 -14.01 -20.57 -4.22
CA SER A 303 -13.24 -20.25 -3.00
C SER A 303 -11.72 -20.38 -3.19
N GLY A 304 -11.24 -20.73 -4.37
CA GLY A 304 -9.82 -20.91 -4.68
C GLY A 304 -9.33 -20.00 -5.80
N GLY A 305 -8.06 -20.13 -6.15
CA GLY A 305 -7.45 -19.49 -7.30
C GLY A 305 -6.77 -20.53 -8.18
N GLN A 306 -6.80 -20.32 -9.49
CA GLN A 306 -5.98 -21.04 -10.44
C GLN A 306 -4.82 -20.14 -10.87
N LEU A 307 -3.62 -20.73 -10.92
CA LEU A 307 -2.41 -20.09 -11.42
C LEU A 307 -1.88 -20.93 -12.57
N ASP A 308 -1.87 -20.38 -13.77
CA ASP A 308 -1.29 -20.98 -14.97
C ASP A 308 -0.02 -20.21 -15.34
N TYR A 309 1.06 -20.91 -15.66
CA TYR A 309 2.29 -20.31 -16.16
C TYR A 309 2.69 -21.00 -17.46
N ARG A 310 2.93 -20.20 -18.51
CA ARG A 310 3.41 -20.72 -19.79
C ARG A 310 4.68 -20.03 -20.23
N GLY A 311 5.77 -20.77 -20.38
CA GLY A 311 7.03 -20.16 -20.79
C GLY A 311 8.22 -21.10 -20.71
N SER A 312 9.40 -20.50 -20.69
CA SER A 312 10.66 -21.20 -20.48
C SER A 312 11.21 -20.92 -19.09
N VAL A 313 11.93 -21.92 -18.57
CA VAL A 313 12.74 -21.83 -17.35
C VAL A 313 14.13 -22.33 -17.70
N GLN A 314 15.14 -21.62 -17.20
CA GLN A 314 16.53 -22.03 -17.28
C GLN A 314 17.12 -22.09 -15.88
N VAL A 315 17.92 -23.13 -15.61
CA VAL A 315 18.72 -23.25 -14.41
C VAL A 315 20.19 -23.35 -14.82
N GLY A 316 20.97 -22.33 -14.46
CA GLY A 316 22.41 -22.27 -14.70
C GLY A 316 23.23 -22.60 -13.45
N ASP A 317 24.41 -23.19 -13.65
CA ASP A 317 25.39 -23.51 -12.60
C ASP A 317 24.80 -24.20 -11.37
N PHE A 318 23.89 -25.16 -11.60
CA PHE A 318 23.25 -25.89 -10.53
C PHE A 318 24.22 -26.88 -9.89
N GLY A 319 24.16 -26.97 -8.55
CA GLY A 319 24.81 -28.02 -7.79
C GLY A 319 23.99 -28.37 -6.57
N ALA A 320 23.92 -29.67 -6.26
CA ALA A 320 23.30 -30.17 -5.05
C ALA A 320 24.05 -31.38 -4.49
N VAL A 321 24.07 -31.48 -3.16
CA VAL A 321 24.61 -32.61 -2.40
C VAL A 321 23.53 -33.22 -1.51
N GLU A 322 23.74 -34.47 -1.10
CA GLU A 322 22.85 -35.14 -0.14
C GLU A 322 23.01 -34.50 1.24
N LYS A 323 21.89 -34.20 1.90
CA LYS A 323 21.89 -33.51 3.20
C LYS A 323 22.61 -34.29 4.32
N SER A 324 22.56 -35.61 4.30
CA SER A 324 23.10 -36.50 5.34
C SER A 324 24.59 -36.79 5.17
N SER A 325 25.04 -37.03 3.94
CA SER A 325 26.38 -37.51 3.63
C SER A 325 27.29 -36.46 2.99
N ALA A 326 26.72 -35.34 2.54
CA ALA A 326 27.37 -34.34 1.70
C ALA A 326 27.96 -34.91 0.38
N GLN A 327 27.52 -36.09 -0.04
CA GLN A 327 27.90 -36.64 -1.35
C GLN A 327 27.23 -35.86 -2.47
N GLU A 328 27.94 -35.66 -3.58
CA GLU A 328 27.40 -35.01 -4.77
C GLU A 328 26.22 -35.82 -5.32
N LEU A 329 25.06 -35.17 -5.43
CA LEU A 329 23.87 -35.77 -6.04
C LEU A 329 23.79 -35.43 -7.52
N LEU A 330 23.93 -34.14 -7.84
CA LEU A 330 23.69 -33.65 -9.19
C LEU A 330 24.35 -32.29 -9.42
N GLN A 331 25.06 -32.16 -10.53
CA GLN A 331 25.66 -30.91 -10.99
C GLN A 331 25.48 -30.75 -12.49
N TRP A 332 25.13 -29.54 -12.94
CA TRP A 332 25.11 -29.22 -14.38
C TRP A 332 25.41 -27.74 -14.63
N LYS A 333 25.86 -27.45 -15.86
CA LYS A 333 26.17 -26.08 -16.28
C LYS A 333 24.95 -25.30 -16.74
N SER A 334 24.11 -25.91 -17.56
CA SER A 334 22.84 -25.30 -17.97
C SER A 334 21.80 -26.37 -18.25
N LEU A 335 20.58 -26.15 -17.76
CA LEU A 335 19.39 -26.90 -18.11
C LEU A 335 18.31 -25.90 -18.52
N ALA A 336 17.79 -26.06 -19.73
CA ALA A 336 16.69 -25.24 -20.24
C ALA A 336 15.47 -26.13 -20.47
N LEU A 337 14.32 -25.67 -19.99
CA LEU A 337 13.01 -26.28 -20.19
C LEU A 337 12.15 -25.28 -20.94
N ASP A 338 11.85 -25.59 -22.19
CA ASP A 338 10.98 -24.79 -23.03
C ASP A 338 9.54 -25.32 -22.99
N ALA A 339 8.58 -24.42 -23.21
CA ALA A 339 7.16 -24.74 -23.28
C ALA A 339 6.57 -25.43 -22.02
N LEU A 340 6.96 -24.98 -20.83
CA LEU A 340 6.24 -25.31 -19.60
C LEU A 340 4.79 -24.83 -19.73
N GLN A 341 3.84 -25.67 -19.30
CA GLN A 341 2.41 -25.42 -19.29
C GLN A 341 1.79 -25.87 -17.98
#